data_AF-A0A949ENR8-F1
#
_entry.id   AF-A0A949ENR8-F1
#
_cell.length_a   1.000
_cell.length_b   1.000
_cell.length_c   1.000
_cell.angle_alpha   90.00
_cell.angle_beta   90.00
_cell.angle_gamma   90.00
#
_symmetry.space_group_name_H-M   'P 1'
#
loop_
_entity.id
_entity.type
_entity.pdbx_description
1 polymer ?
#
loop_
_entity_poly.entity_id
_entity_poly.type
_entity_poly.pdbx_seq_one_letter_code
_entity_poly.pdbx_strand_id
1 'polypeptide(L)'
;PAISQDVDPTAGSGLDFTMTRWGTYVVDEVTMQTSVDWVFAAGDAVLGPQTVAKAVFQAKEAAESIHRFLEGKGLKEGRQSFSLE
;
A
#
# COMPACT_ATOMS: atom_id res chain seq x y z
N PRO A 1 -19.96 -19.12 -12.84
CA PRO A 1 -19.15 -18.85 -11.61
C PRO A 1 -18.36 -17.56 -11.78
N ALA A 2 -18.20 -16.75 -10.73
CA ALA A 2 -17.30 -15.60 -10.75
C ALA A 2 -15.91 -16.03 -10.27
N ILE A 3 -14.85 -15.61 -10.97
CA ILE A 3 -13.44 -15.77 -10.57
C ILE A 3 -12.98 -14.41 -10.04
N SER A 4 -12.30 -14.41 -8.89
CA SER A 4 -11.75 -13.19 -8.26
C SER A 4 -10.59 -12.58 -9.07
N GLN A 5 -10.08 -11.43 -8.62
CA GLN A 5 -8.83 -10.83 -9.07
C GLN A 5 -7.64 -11.26 -8.21
N ASP A 6 -6.43 -11.10 -8.76
CA ASP A 6 -5.14 -11.33 -8.10
C ASP A 6 -4.14 -10.24 -8.54
N VAL A 7 -3.11 -9.99 -7.74
CA VAL A 7 -2.06 -9.01 -8.05
C VAL A 7 -1.02 -9.66 -8.97
N ASP A 8 -0.68 -8.99 -10.07
CA ASP A 8 0.48 -9.36 -10.88
C ASP A 8 1.73 -8.61 -10.38
N PRO A 9 2.71 -9.29 -9.73
CA PRO A 9 3.89 -8.65 -9.18
C PRO A 9 4.97 -8.34 -10.22
N THR A 10 4.79 -8.73 -11.50
CA THR A 10 5.84 -8.59 -12.53
C THR A 10 6.20 -7.13 -12.82
N ALA A 11 5.29 -6.19 -12.57
CA ALA A 11 5.55 -4.75 -12.64
C ALA A 11 6.70 -4.31 -11.70
N GLY A 12 6.93 -5.06 -10.62
CA GLY A 12 8.00 -4.85 -9.64
C GLY A 12 9.25 -5.68 -9.88
N SER A 13 9.38 -6.36 -11.03
CA SER A 13 10.50 -7.27 -11.28
C SER A 13 11.86 -6.59 -11.09
N GLY A 14 12.75 -7.25 -10.34
CA GLY A 14 14.07 -6.72 -9.96
C GLY A 14 14.10 -5.98 -8.62
N LEU A 15 12.95 -5.80 -7.97
CA LEU A 15 12.84 -5.30 -6.60
C LEU A 15 12.42 -6.42 -5.65
N ASP A 16 12.89 -6.36 -4.41
CA ASP A 16 12.58 -7.34 -3.37
C ASP A 16 11.39 -6.86 -2.51
N PHE A 17 10.19 -7.27 -2.92
CA PHE A 17 8.95 -6.96 -2.21
C PHE A 17 8.61 -8.04 -1.19
N THR A 18 8.33 -7.61 0.05
CA THR A 18 7.66 -8.48 1.01
C THR A 18 6.19 -8.62 0.61
N MET A 19 5.76 -9.85 0.37
CA MET A 19 4.39 -10.18 -0.02
C MET A 19 3.68 -10.96 1.10
N THR A 20 2.36 -10.80 1.21
CA THR A 20 1.53 -11.65 2.06
C THR A 20 1.39 -13.04 1.44
N ARG A 21 0.91 -14.02 2.23
CA ARG A 21 0.54 -15.35 1.69
C ARG A 21 -0.53 -15.31 0.59
N TRP A 22 -1.22 -14.17 0.45
CA TRP A 22 -2.32 -13.96 -0.50
C TRP A 22 -1.88 -13.23 -1.76
N GLY A 23 -0.58 -13.00 -1.97
CA GLY A 23 -0.07 -12.34 -3.17
C GLY A 23 -0.24 -10.82 -3.18
N THR A 24 -0.59 -10.19 -2.05
CA THR A 24 -0.65 -8.72 -1.91
C THR A 24 0.64 -8.16 -1.28
N TYR A 25 0.93 -6.87 -1.51
CA TYR A 25 2.08 -6.21 -0.92
C TYR A 25 1.90 -6.01 0.59
N VAL A 26 2.93 -6.33 1.37
CA VAL A 26 3.02 -5.92 2.77
C VAL A 26 3.45 -4.46 2.82
N VAL A 27 2.71 -3.65 3.58
CA VAL A 27 2.98 -2.23 3.74
C VAL A 27 2.93 -1.81 5.20
N ASP A 28 3.58 -0.68 5.52
CA ASP A 28 3.34 0.03 6.77
C ASP A 28 1.91 0.60 6.79
N GLU A 29 1.15 0.32 7.85
CA GLU A 29 -0.27 0.69 7.93
C GLU A 29 -0.55 2.20 8.02
N VAL A 30 0.46 3.01 8.36
CA VAL A 30 0.31 4.47 8.42
C VAL A 30 0.74 5.09 7.09
N THR A 31 1.90 4.66 6.58
CA THR A 31 2.54 5.34 5.45
C THR A 31 2.23 4.68 4.11
N MET A 32 1.70 3.46 4.10
CA MET A 32 1.52 2.64 2.89
C MET A 32 2.84 2.29 2.18
N GLN A 33 3.98 2.47 2.86
CA GLN A 33 5.31 2.18 2.33
C GLN A 33 5.55 0.67 2.29
N THR A 34 6.09 0.17 1.19
CA THR A 34 6.45 -1.25 1.04
C THR A 34 7.80 -1.56 1.71
N SER A 35 8.34 -2.77 1.54
CA SER A 35 9.72 -3.10 1.91
C SER A 35 10.78 -2.35 1.11
N VAL A 36 10.40 -1.72 -0.01
CA VAL A 36 11.27 -0.89 -0.84
C VAL A 36 10.99 0.56 -0.50
N ASP A 37 11.97 1.26 0.07
CA ASP A 37 11.81 2.59 0.70
C ASP A 37 11.14 3.65 -0.18
N TRP A 38 11.35 3.61 -1.49
CA TRP A 38 10.81 4.60 -2.42
C TRP A 38 9.53 4.13 -3.14
N VAL A 39 8.98 2.97 -2.77
CA VAL A 39 7.76 2.38 -3.36
C VAL A 39 6.66 2.28 -2.30
N PHE A 40 5.47 2.72 -2.69
CA PHE A 40 4.26 2.73 -1.88
C PHE A 40 3.15 1.95 -2.60
N ALA A 41 2.30 1.25 -1.86
CA ALA A 41 1.20 0.47 -2.41
C ALA A 41 -0.08 0.68 -1.60
N ALA A 42 -1.24 0.67 -2.26
CA ALA A 42 -2.54 0.91 -1.64
C ALA A 42 -3.66 0.20 -2.41
N GLY A 43 -4.85 0.12 -1.81
CA GLY A 43 -6.03 -0.46 -2.42
C GLY A 43 -5.98 -1.97 -2.50
N ASP A 44 -6.55 -2.54 -3.56
CA ASP A 44 -6.66 -4.00 -3.72
C ASP A 44 -5.29 -4.69 -3.80
N ALA A 45 -4.23 -3.98 -4.21
CA ALA A 45 -2.86 -4.48 -4.21
C ALA A 45 -2.31 -4.78 -2.80
N VAL A 46 -2.95 -4.23 -1.75
CA VAL A 46 -2.61 -4.45 -0.34
C VAL A 46 -3.71 -5.26 0.35
N LEU A 47 -4.96 -4.88 0.14
CA LEU A 47 -6.12 -5.40 0.86
C LEU A 47 -6.77 -6.64 0.22
N GLY A 48 -6.46 -6.93 -1.05
CA GLY A 48 -7.31 -7.78 -1.89
C GLY A 48 -8.65 -7.09 -2.22
N PRO A 49 -9.60 -7.78 -2.88
CA PRO A 49 -10.88 -7.19 -3.28
C PRO A 49 -11.65 -6.63 -2.06
N GLN A 50 -11.68 -5.31 -1.92
CA GLN A 50 -12.35 -4.60 -0.83
C GLN A 50 -13.27 -3.49 -1.36
N THR A 51 -13.87 -2.72 -0.46
CA THR A 51 -14.72 -1.59 -0.83
C THR A 51 -13.90 -0.45 -1.43
N VAL A 52 -14.47 0.25 -2.41
CA VAL A 52 -13.85 1.44 -3.03
C VAL A 52 -13.49 2.51 -2.00
N ALA A 53 -14.32 2.68 -0.96
CA ALA A 53 -14.05 3.63 0.11
C ALA A 53 -12.74 3.32 0.85
N LYS A 54 -12.47 2.04 1.17
CA LYS A 54 -11.21 1.62 1.81
C LYS A 54 -10.02 1.84 0.87
N ALA A 55 -10.17 1.52 -0.42
CA ALA A 55 -9.11 1.73 -1.41
C ALA A 55 -8.75 3.22 -1.59
N VAL A 56 -9.74 4.10 -1.67
CA VAL A 56 -9.53 5.55 -1.79
C VAL A 56 -8.88 6.13 -0.53
N PHE A 57 -9.28 5.65 0.65
CA PHE A 57 -8.64 6.06 1.91
C PHE A 57 -7.15 5.72 1.92
N GLN A 58 -6.78 4.47 1.62
CA GLN A 58 -5.36 4.08 1.55
C GLN A 58 -4.60 4.87 0.46
N ALA A 59 -5.24 5.14 -0.69
CA ALA A 59 -4.62 5.92 -1.76
C ALA A 59 -4.29 7.35 -1.30
N LYS A 60 -5.16 7.97 -0.47
CA LYS A 60 -4.90 9.27 0.13
C LYS A 60 -3.69 9.22 1.08
N GLU A 61 -3.62 8.21 1.94
CA GLU A 61 -2.49 8.06 2.86
C GLU A 61 -1.17 7.80 2.12
N ALA A 62 -1.19 6.97 1.06
CA ALA A 62 -0.04 6.73 0.20
C ALA A 62 0.41 8.02 -0.52
N ALA A 63 -0.52 8.82 -1.03
CA ALA A 63 -0.21 10.09 -1.70
C ALA A 63 0.47 11.09 -0.75
N GLU A 64 0.00 11.21 0.49
CA GLU A 64 0.64 12.05 1.51
C GLU A 64 2.06 11.54 1.83
N SER A 65 2.25 10.22 1.93
CA SER A 65 3.57 9.63 2.17
C SER A 65 4.54 9.87 1.03
N ILE A 66 4.10 9.70 -0.22
CA ILE A 66 4.90 9.99 -1.41
C ILE A 66 5.31 11.47 -1.40
N HIS A 67 4.38 12.37 -1.11
CA HIS A 67 4.68 13.80 -1.03
C HIS A 67 5.74 14.10 0.04
N ARG A 68 5.57 13.58 1.26
CA ARG A 68 6.55 13.75 2.35
C ARG A 68 7.91 13.13 2.02
N PHE A 69 7.93 11.96 1.37
CA PHE A 69 9.15 11.29 0.94
C PHE A 69 9.94 12.17 -0.03
N LEU A 70 9.27 12.74 -1.04
CA LEU A 70 9.89 13.63 -2.02
C LEU A 70 10.40 14.94 -1.39
N GLU A 71 9.80 15.39 -0.29
CA GLU A 71 10.23 16.58 0.46
C GLU A 71 11.26 16.27 1.57
N GLY A 72 11.62 15.00 1.79
CA GLY A 72 12.51 14.60 2.88
C GLY A 72 11.91 14.81 4.28
N LYS A 73 10.58 14.86 4.40
CA LYS A 73 9.86 15.02 5.67
C LYS A 73 9.61 13.68 6.36
N GLY A 74 9.38 13.72 7.67
CA GLY A 74 9.02 12.53 8.44
C GLY A 74 7.69 11.92 7.96
N LEU A 75 7.73 10.66 7.51
CA LEU A 75 6.56 9.99 6.92
C LEU A 75 5.41 9.76 7.92
N LYS A 76 5.74 9.57 9.20
CA LYS A 76 4.79 9.27 10.28
C LYS A 76 4.46 10.47 11.16
N GLU A 77 5.11 11.62 10.94
CA GLU A 77 4.97 12.77 11.83
C GLU A 77 3.53 13.32 11.80
N GLY A 78 2.86 13.24 12.95
CA GLY A 78 1.48 13.70 13.14
C GLY A 78 0.42 12.78 12.52
N ARG A 79 0.76 11.53 12.16
CA ARG A 79 -0.15 10.59 11.49
C ARG A 79 -0.41 9.36 12.35
N GLN A 80 -1.60 8.79 12.23
CA GLN A 80 -2.04 7.62 13.00
C GLN A 80 -2.46 6.49 12.06
N SER A 81 -2.22 5.25 12.49
CA SER A 81 -2.78 4.07 11.81
C SER A 81 -4.29 4.08 12.02
N PHE A 82 -5.03 3.83 10.94
CA PHE A 82 -6.47 3.68 11.00
C PHE A 82 -6.81 2.19 10.86
N SER A 83 -7.22 1.57 11.97
CA SER A 83 -7.83 0.25 11.91
C SER A 83 -9.30 0.40 11.53
N LEU A 84 -9.66 -0.07 10.34
CA LEU A 84 -11.05 -0.22 9.90
C LEU A 84 -11.45 -1.68 10.11
N GLU A 85 -11.80 -2.03 11.35
CA GLU A 85 -12.61 -3.24 11.60
C GLU A 85 -13.86 -3.24 10.71
#